data_AF-A0A1A8IZ52-F1
#
_entry.id   AF-A0A1A8IZ52-F1
#
_cell.length_a   1.000
_cell.length_b   1.000
_cell.length_c   1.000
_cell.angle_alpha   90.00
_cell.angle_beta   90.00
_cell.angle_gamma   90.00
#
_symmetry.space_group_name_H-M   'P 1'
#
loop_
_entity.id
_entity.type
_entity.pdbx_description
1 polymer ?
#
loop_
_entity_poly.entity_id
_entity_poly.type
_entity_poly.pdbx_seq_one_letter_code
_entity_poly.pdbx_strand_id
1 'polypeptide(L)'
;YPTGHPEAESYEDDLRHLKEKVDAGADFIITQLFFRADTFLTFVDDCRAIGVTCPILPGIFPIQGYQSLRQLVKLSKLEVPEEITRVIEPIKDNDAAIRNYGIHQAVEMCRVLLDSGKVPGLHFYTLNREVAPTEVLRQLGLWIEDPRRPLPWAVSAHPKRRVEDVRPIFWASRPKSYIYRTQDWDDFPNGRWGNSSSPAFGELNDYYLFYLKSKSSKEALLQMWGEELKREESVFEVFTCYITGQLNRNGHKVMCLPWNDEPLAPETNLLKDELEKVNRRGVLTINSQPNINGKPSTDAVVGWGPAGGYVFQKAYLEFFTSSENVNALLKVLKKYEPRVNYHIVNVHGRNLTNAHEMQPNAVTWGIFPGREIVQPTVVDPVSFMYWKDEAFALWIEQWAKLYEDESPSRMIIKYIHDNYFLVNLVDNDFPLKSCLWQVLDDMFELLDAPLETLADGMPGDGSHGDGSHDNGTLAE
;
A
#
# COMPACT_ATOMS: atom_id res chain seq x y z
N TYR A 1 -33.19 16.82 -16.50
CA TYR A 1 -32.97 17.94 -15.57
C TYR A 1 -34.26 18.12 -14.80
N PRO A 2 -34.28 18.10 -13.44
CA PRO A 2 -35.55 18.04 -12.70
C PRO A 2 -36.51 19.20 -12.95
N THR A 3 -36.00 20.37 -13.34
CA THR A 3 -36.79 21.56 -13.68
C THR A 3 -36.76 21.89 -15.18
N GLY A 4 -36.36 20.93 -16.03
CA GLY A 4 -36.12 21.14 -17.45
C GLY A 4 -34.74 21.72 -17.77
N HIS A 5 -34.18 21.34 -18.92
CA HIS A 5 -32.93 21.91 -19.43
C HIS A 5 -33.13 23.38 -19.84
N PRO A 6 -32.20 24.31 -19.50
CA PRO A 6 -32.37 25.74 -19.82
C PRO A 6 -32.44 26.10 -21.31
N GLU A 7 -32.10 25.17 -22.19
CA GLU A 7 -32.12 25.34 -23.65
C GLU A 7 -33.24 24.53 -24.32
N ALA A 8 -34.04 23.80 -23.53
CA ALA A 8 -35.20 23.09 -24.07
C ALA A 8 -36.35 24.05 -24.36
N GLU A 9 -37.15 23.74 -25.39
CA GLU A 9 -38.31 24.55 -25.77
C GLU A 9 -39.42 24.48 -24.71
N SER A 10 -39.60 23.31 -24.09
CA SER A 10 -40.48 23.10 -22.95
C SER A 10 -39.99 21.96 -22.06
N TYR A 11 -40.56 21.82 -20.86
CA TYR A 11 -40.25 20.71 -19.96
C TYR A 11 -40.68 19.35 -20.53
N GLU A 12 -41.85 19.29 -21.18
CA GLU A 12 -42.37 18.10 -21.86
C GLU A 12 -41.47 17.70 -23.04
N ASP A 13 -40.93 18.69 -23.74
CA ASP A 13 -39.96 18.51 -24.82
C ASP A 13 -38.66 17.88 -24.30
N ASP A 14 -38.11 18.41 -23.21
CA ASP A 14 -36.92 17.87 -22.52
C ASP A 14 -37.14 16.42 -22.06
N LEU A 15 -38.33 16.12 -21.52
CA LEU A 15 -38.71 14.77 -21.10
C LEU A 15 -38.83 13.79 -22.28
N ARG A 16 -39.37 14.23 -23.42
CA ARG A 16 -39.44 13.40 -24.63
C ARG A 16 -38.03 13.04 -25.14
N HIS A 17 -37.14 14.03 -25.20
CA HIS A 17 -35.75 13.80 -25.59
C HIS A 17 -34.97 12.97 -24.57
N LEU A 18 -35.26 13.10 -23.28
CA LEU A 18 -34.73 12.21 -22.26
C LEU A 18 -35.15 10.76 -22.52
N LYS A 19 -36.42 10.51 -22.82
CA LYS A 19 -36.93 9.18 -23.15
C LYS A 19 -36.24 8.61 -24.39
N GLU A 20 -36.09 9.40 -25.45
CA GLU A 20 -35.37 8.96 -26.68
C GLU A 20 -33.94 8.50 -26.36
N LYS A 21 -33.22 9.20 -25.47
CA LYS A 21 -31.87 8.80 -25.03
C LYS A 21 -31.89 7.50 -24.22
N VAL A 22 -32.90 7.31 -23.38
CA VAL A 22 -33.06 6.06 -22.61
C VAL A 22 -33.36 4.90 -23.55
N ASP A 23 -34.33 5.06 -24.46
CA ASP A 23 -34.72 4.05 -25.44
C ASP A 23 -33.56 3.70 -26.41
N ALA A 24 -32.62 4.62 -26.63
CA ALA A 24 -31.39 4.38 -27.40
C ALA A 24 -30.37 3.47 -26.68
N GLY A 25 -30.56 3.17 -25.38
CA GLY A 25 -29.76 2.19 -24.64
C GLY A 25 -29.09 2.70 -23.36
N ALA A 26 -29.63 3.72 -22.68
CA ALA A 26 -29.07 4.19 -21.41
C ALA A 26 -29.54 3.33 -20.22
N ASP A 27 -28.62 2.91 -19.35
CA ASP A 27 -28.91 2.04 -18.21
C ASP A 27 -29.53 2.75 -17.00
N PHE A 28 -29.22 4.04 -16.80
CA PHE A 28 -29.73 4.85 -15.68
C PHE A 28 -29.57 6.36 -15.96
N ILE A 29 -30.23 7.19 -15.14
CA ILE A 29 -30.18 8.65 -15.22
C ILE A 29 -29.56 9.22 -13.93
N ILE A 30 -28.68 10.22 -14.05
CA ILE A 30 -28.26 11.09 -12.95
C ILE A 30 -28.88 12.47 -13.19
N THR A 31 -29.58 13.01 -12.19
CA THR A 31 -30.18 14.33 -12.32
C THR A 31 -29.17 15.45 -12.05
N GLN A 32 -29.43 16.62 -12.62
CA GLN A 32 -28.88 17.87 -12.10
C GLN A 32 -29.33 18.10 -10.66
N LEU A 33 -28.60 18.94 -9.91
CA LEU A 33 -28.94 19.35 -8.56
C LEU A 33 -30.29 20.06 -8.46
N PHE A 34 -30.85 20.04 -7.25
CA PHE A 34 -32.09 20.69 -6.86
C PHE A 34 -32.03 21.02 -5.38
N PHE A 35 -32.91 21.91 -4.91
CA PHE A 35 -32.91 22.38 -3.52
C PHE A 35 -34.08 21.84 -2.67
N ARG A 36 -35.07 21.21 -3.30
CA ARG A 36 -36.26 20.64 -2.65
C ARG A 36 -36.50 19.21 -3.15
N ALA A 37 -36.76 18.29 -2.22
CA ALA A 37 -37.00 16.89 -2.54
C ALA A 37 -38.19 16.71 -3.51
N ASP A 38 -39.26 17.49 -3.33
CA ASP A 38 -40.46 17.43 -4.18
C ASP A 38 -40.16 17.65 -5.67
N THR A 39 -39.21 18.54 -5.99
CA THR A 39 -38.78 18.79 -7.37
C THR A 39 -38.28 17.52 -8.05
N PHE A 40 -37.51 16.71 -7.31
CA PHE A 40 -37.03 15.44 -7.82
C PHE A 40 -38.13 14.39 -7.88
N LEU A 41 -38.99 14.30 -6.85
CA LEU A 41 -40.05 13.30 -6.79
C LEU A 41 -41.08 13.49 -7.90
N THR A 42 -41.46 14.75 -8.21
CA THR A 42 -42.30 15.07 -9.36
C THR A 42 -41.63 14.67 -10.67
N PHE A 43 -40.34 15.02 -10.85
CA PHE A 43 -39.60 14.62 -12.05
C PHE A 43 -39.55 13.10 -12.25
N VAL A 44 -39.42 12.32 -11.17
CA VAL A 44 -39.49 10.86 -11.24
C VAL A 44 -40.87 10.42 -11.73
N ASP A 45 -41.94 10.96 -11.17
CA ASP A 45 -43.32 10.62 -11.56
C ASP A 45 -43.59 10.95 -13.03
N ASP A 46 -43.13 12.10 -13.50
CA ASP A 46 -43.25 12.51 -14.91
C ASP A 46 -42.47 11.56 -15.83
N CYS A 47 -41.25 11.17 -15.45
CA CYS A 47 -40.46 10.18 -16.18
C CYS A 47 -41.16 8.81 -16.24
N ARG A 48 -41.79 8.38 -15.14
CA ARG A 48 -42.55 7.13 -15.12
C ARG A 48 -43.79 7.22 -16.00
N ALA A 49 -44.48 8.36 -16.02
CA ALA A 49 -45.68 8.57 -16.84
C ALA A 49 -45.42 8.42 -18.34
N ILE A 50 -44.21 8.75 -18.81
CA ILE A 50 -43.80 8.58 -20.22
C ILE A 50 -43.12 7.22 -20.49
N GLY A 51 -43.04 6.34 -19.50
CA GLY A 51 -42.51 4.97 -19.66
C GLY A 51 -41.00 4.85 -19.53
N VAL A 52 -40.31 5.80 -18.90
CA VAL A 52 -38.91 5.58 -18.48
C VAL A 52 -38.90 4.60 -17.32
N THR A 53 -38.20 3.47 -17.47
CA THR A 53 -38.16 2.39 -16.46
C THR A 53 -36.81 2.24 -15.76
N CYS A 54 -35.74 2.83 -16.30
CA CYS A 54 -34.42 2.74 -15.70
C CYS A 54 -34.32 3.50 -14.35
N PRO A 55 -33.34 3.15 -13.49
CA PRO A 55 -33.06 3.88 -12.25
C PRO A 55 -32.76 5.37 -12.48
N ILE A 56 -33.25 6.23 -11.58
CA ILE A 56 -33.00 7.68 -11.59
C ILE A 56 -32.34 8.06 -10.27
N LEU A 57 -31.11 8.58 -10.34
CA LEU A 57 -30.30 8.98 -9.19
C LEU A 57 -30.36 10.50 -8.98
N PRO A 58 -30.76 10.97 -7.78
CA PRO A 58 -30.75 12.39 -7.45
C PRO A 58 -29.31 12.91 -7.30
N GLY A 59 -29.01 13.99 -8.01
CA GLY A 59 -27.81 14.80 -7.81
C GLY A 59 -27.94 15.71 -6.59
N ILE A 60 -27.10 15.50 -5.58
CA ILE A 60 -27.10 16.21 -4.30
C ILE A 60 -25.87 17.10 -4.20
N PHE A 61 -26.08 18.38 -3.94
CA PHE A 61 -25.00 19.33 -3.67
C PHE A 61 -25.08 19.86 -2.24
N PRO A 62 -24.24 19.34 -1.31
CA PRO A 62 -24.11 19.93 0.02
C PRO A 62 -23.47 21.31 -0.10
N ILE A 63 -24.11 22.35 0.41
CA ILE A 63 -23.57 23.71 0.37
C ILE A 63 -22.38 23.80 1.33
N GLN A 64 -21.21 24.23 0.83
CA GLN A 64 -19.96 24.25 1.63
C GLN A 64 -19.32 25.64 1.78
N GLY A 65 -19.96 26.69 1.27
CA GLY A 65 -19.46 28.05 1.29
C GLY A 65 -20.24 28.97 0.33
N TYR A 66 -20.20 30.28 0.57
CA TYR A 66 -20.99 31.26 -0.18
C TYR A 66 -20.61 31.33 -1.65
N GLN A 67 -19.30 31.34 -1.94
CA GLN A 67 -18.80 31.40 -3.32
C GLN A 67 -19.15 30.16 -4.12
N SER A 68 -19.06 28.96 -3.52
CA SER A 68 -19.42 27.70 -4.17
C SER A 68 -20.89 27.69 -4.56
N LEU A 69 -21.79 28.19 -3.69
CA LEU A 69 -23.20 28.33 -4.00
C LEU A 69 -23.42 29.27 -5.21
N ARG A 70 -22.78 30.45 -5.21
CA ARG A 70 -22.90 31.41 -6.32
C ARG A 70 -22.37 30.87 -7.64
N GLN A 71 -21.23 30.18 -7.64
CA GLN A 71 -20.63 29.59 -8.83
C GLN A 71 -21.54 28.52 -9.43
N LEU A 72 -22.08 27.65 -8.58
CA LEU A 72 -22.92 26.54 -9.00
C LEU A 72 -24.29 27.01 -9.52
N VAL A 73 -24.88 28.05 -8.93
CA VAL A 73 -26.07 28.73 -9.45
C VAL A 73 -25.82 29.31 -10.85
N LYS A 74 -24.68 29.96 -11.04
CA LYS A 74 -24.28 30.50 -12.34
C LYS A 74 -24.14 29.41 -13.41
N LEU A 75 -23.58 28.26 -13.06
CA LEU A 75 -23.36 27.14 -13.98
C LEU A 75 -24.63 26.34 -14.27
N SER A 76 -25.47 26.12 -13.26
CA SER A 76 -26.70 25.33 -13.38
C SER A 76 -27.89 26.12 -13.91
N LYS A 77 -27.80 27.46 -13.93
CA LYS A 77 -28.92 28.38 -14.22
C LYS A 77 -30.14 28.14 -13.31
N LEU A 78 -29.94 27.53 -12.14
CA LEU A 78 -30.98 27.30 -11.14
C LEU A 78 -31.08 28.49 -10.19
N GLU A 79 -32.30 28.85 -9.82
CA GLU A 79 -32.53 29.84 -8.77
C GLU A 79 -32.41 29.21 -7.38
N VAL A 80 -31.72 29.88 -6.46
CA VAL A 80 -31.66 29.46 -5.06
C VAL A 80 -32.96 29.88 -4.37
N PRO A 81 -33.71 28.96 -3.74
CA PRO A 81 -34.86 29.29 -2.94
C PRO A 81 -34.58 30.42 -1.94
N GLU A 82 -35.54 31.34 -1.81
CA GLU A 82 -35.41 32.50 -0.93
C GLU A 82 -35.17 32.09 0.54
N GLU A 83 -35.77 30.98 0.97
CA GLU A 83 -35.55 30.38 2.30
C GLU A 83 -34.07 30.07 2.58
N ILE A 84 -33.32 29.60 1.59
CA ILE A 84 -31.88 29.32 1.71
C ILE A 84 -31.09 30.63 1.73
N THR A 85 -31.42 31.55 0.82
CA THR A 85 -30.74 32.85 0.71
C THR A 85 -30.87 33.67 2.00
N ARG A 86 -32.06 33.68 2.62
CA ARG A 86 -32.31 34.38 3.89
C ARG A 86 -31.46 33.86 5.04
N VAL A 87 -31.12 32.57 5.05
CA VAL A 87 -30.28 31.96 6.10
C VAL A 87 -28.79 32.17 5.80
N ILE A 88 -28.38 32.08 4.53
CA ILE A 88 -26.97 32.14 4.13
C ILE A 88 -26.43 33.56 4.08
N GLU A 89 -27.20 34.55 3.63
CA GLU A 89 -26.72 35.93 3.43
C GLU A 89 -26.18 36.58 4.73
N PRO A 90 -26.80 36.42 5.92
CA PRO A 90 -26.26 36.92 7.19
C PRO A 90 -24.95 36.26 7.63
N ILE A 91 -24.66 35.05 7.15
CA ILE A 91 -23.47 34.26 7.52
C ILE A 91 -22.48 34.11 6.35
N LYS A 92 -22.61 34.94 5.30
CA LYS A 92 -21.88 34.79 4.03
C LYS A 92 -20.35 34.79 4.17
N ASP A 93 -19.83 35.43 5.21
CA ASP A 93 -18.39 35.52 5.50
C ASP A 93 -17.93 34.42 6.49
N ASN A 94 -18.79 33.48 6.85
CA ASN A 94 -18.52 32.36 7.75
C ASN A 94 -18.79 31.01 7.06
N ASP A 95 -17.82 30.54 6.27
CA ASP A 95 -17.91 29.27 5.54
C ASP A 95 -18.16 28.05 6.44
N ALA A 96 -17.70 28.07 7.69
CA ALA A 96 -17.96 26.99 8.63
C ALA A 96 -19.45 26.91 9.01
N ALA A 97 -20.08 28.06 9.29
CA ALA A 97 -21.51 28.14 9.56
C ALA A 97 -22.34 27.74 8.32
N ILE A 98 -21.96 28.21 7.13
CA ILE A 98 -22.61 27.85 5.86
C ILE A 98 -22.53 26.34 5.62
N ARG A 99 -21.36 25.74 5.83
CA ARG A 99 -21.17 24.29 5.67
C ARG A 99 -22.07 23.50 6.61
N ASN A 100 -22.17 23.90 7.88
CA ASN A 100 -23.04 23.23 8.85
C ASN A 100 -24.52 23.31 8.43
N TYR A 101 -24.95 24.47 7.95
CA TYR A 101 -26.29 24.64 7.36
C TYR A 101 -26.48 23.73 6.14
N GLY A 102 -25.52 23.70 5.21
CA GLY A 102 -25.59 22.87 4.00
C GLY A 102 -25.62 21.37 4.28
N ILE A 103 -24.90 20.91 5.31
CA ILE A 103 -24.97 19.52 5.80
C ILE A 103 -26.38 19.23 6.31
N HIS A 104 -26.91 20.06 7.21
CA HIS A 104 -28.25 19.88 7.77
C HIS A 104 -29.32 19.83 6.67
N GLN A 105 -29.30 20.80 5.75
CA GLN A 105 -30.23 20.85 4.63
C GLN A 105 -30.13 19.60 3.74
N ALA A 106 -28.92 19.17 3.40
CA ALA A 106 -28.70 17.99 2.57
C ALA A 106 -29.19 16.72 3.27
N VAL A 107 -28.96 16.55 4.57
CA VAL A 107 -29.45 15.42 5.36
C VAL A 107 -30.97 15.37 5.34
N GLU A 108 -31.66 16.47 5.62
CA GLU A 108 -33.13 16.52 5.62
C GLU A 108 -33.72 16.20 4.24
N MET A 109 -33.16 16.78 3.18
CA MET A 109 -33.58 16.48 1.82
C MET A 109 -33.34 15.01 1.45
N CYS A 110 -32.18 14.46 1.77
CA CYS A 110 -31.84 13.07 1.50
C CYS A 110 -32.73 12.08 2.29
N ARG A 111 -33.12 12.40 3.53
CA ARG A 111 -34.08 11.59 4.30
C ARG A 111 -35.42 11.48 3.57
N VAL A 112 -35.99 12.62 3.16
CA VAL A 112 -37.25 12.63 2.39
C VAL A 112 -37.13 11.81 1.10
N LEU A 113 -36.01 11.94 0.38
CA LEU A 113 -35.75 11.20 -0.86
C LEU A 113 -35.65 9.69 -0.62
N LEU A 114 -34.92 9.26 0.42
CA LEU A 114 -34.76 7.84 0.77
C LEU A 114 -36.09 7.24 1.28
N ASP A 115 -36.79 7.94 2.15
CA ASP A 115 -38.07 7.51 2.74
C ASP A 115 -39.19 7.41 1.70
N SER A 116 -39.07 8.10 0.56
CA SER A 116 -40.02 7.99 -0.55
C SER A 116 -40.07 6.60 -1.19
N GLY A 117 -39.02 5.79 -1.03
CA GLY A 117 -38.88 4.49 -1.70
C GLY A 117 -38.66 4.56 -3.22
N LYS A 118 -38.60 5.76 -3.82
CA LYS A 118 -38.42 5.97 -5.27
C LYS A 118 -36.95 6.10 -5.68
N VAL A 119 -36.04 6.21 -4.70
CA VAL A 119 -34.62 6.52 -4.92
C VAL A 119 -33.74 5.31 -4.61
N PRO A 120 -32.96 4.80 -5.59
CA PRO A 120 -32.10 3.63 -5.38
C PRO A 120 -30.72 3.97 -4.79
N GLY A 121 -30.35 5.25 -4.72
CA GLY A 121 -29.07 5.72 -4.20
C GLY A 121 -28.93 7.23 -4.33
N LEU A 122 -27.85 7.81 -3.80
CA LEU A 122 -27.59 9.25 -3.81
C LEU A 122 -26.31 9.56 -4.59
N HIS A 123 -26.34 10.58 -5.46
CA HIS A 123 -25.15 11.05 -6.20
C HIS A 123 -24.67 12.40 -5.63
N PHE A 124 -23.49 12.44 -5.00
CA PHE A 124 -22.98 13.66 -4.37
C PHE A 124 -22.00 14.42 -5.27
N TYR A 125 -22.24 15.72 -5.46
CA TYR A 125 -21.28 16.65 -6.05
C TYR A 125 -20.28 17.11 -4.97
N THR A 126 -19.10 16.47 -4.93
CA THR A 126 -18.10 16.68 -3.86
C THR A 126 -17.29 17.97 -4.03
N LEU A 127 -17.12 18.46 -5.26
CA LEU A 127 -16.20 19.54 -5.62
C LEU A 127 -14.77 19.31 -5.07
N ASN A 128 -14.31 18.06 -5.08
CA ASN A 128 -13.02 17.64 -4.51
C ASN A 128 -12.85 17.98 -3.02
N ARG A 129 -13.96 18.07 -2.28
CA ARG A 129 -13.99 18.28 -0.82
C ARG A 129 -14.68 17.11 -0.12
N GLU A 130 -14.06 16.64 0.96
CA GLU A 130 -14.49 15.44 1.68
C GLU A 130 -15.51 15.73 2.79
N VAL A 131 -15.28 16.79 3.58
CA VAL A 131 -15.94 16.99 4.89
C VAL A 131 -17.46 16.92 4.84
N ALA A 132 -18.10 17.67 3.93
CA ALA A 132 -19.55 17.78 3.90
C ALA A 132 -20.24 16.49 3.39
N PRO A 133 -19.84 15.92 2.22
CA PRO A 133 -20.40 14.65 1.76
C PRO A 133 -20.27 13.51 2.78
N THR A 134 -19.10 13.38 3.43
CA THR A 134 -18.88 12.32 4.43
C THR A 134 -19.77 12.51 5.65
N GLU A 135 -19.90 13.73 6.17
CA GLU A 135 -20.77 14.00 7.32
C GLU A 135 -22.25 13.73 7.02
N VAL A 136 -22.71 14.10 5.81
CA VAL A 136 -24.07 13.77 5.37
C VAL A 136 -24.27 12.25 5.33
N LEU A 137 -23.35 11.49 4.73
CA LEU A 137 -23.43 10.03 4.67
C LEU A 137 -23.45 9.38 6.06
N ARG A 138 -22.66 9.89 7.02
CA ARG A 138 -22.66 9.44 8.41
C ARG A 138 -24.00 9.67 9.10
N GLN A 139 -24.56 10.89 9.00
CA GLN A 139 -25.85 11.22 9.62
C GLN A 139 -27.04 10.50 8.99
N LEU A 140 -26.90 10.01 7.76
CA LEU A 140 -27.86 9.14 7.08
C LEU A 140 -27.67 7.66 7.41
N GLY A 141 -26.61 7.28 8.14
CA GLY A 141 -26.29 5.88 8.42
C GLY A 141 -25.81 5.08 7.20
N LEU A 142 -25.33 5.77 6.16
CA LEU A 142 -24.86 5.19 4.90
C LEU A 142 -23.32 5.09 4.82
N TRP A 143 -22.61 5.61 5.80
CA TRP A 143 -21.16 5.53 5.89
C TRP A 143 -20.73 4.31 6.72
N ILE A 144 -19.84 3.49 6.15
CA ILE A 144 -19.23 2.37 6.86
C ILE A 144 -17.87 2.85 7.41
N GLU A 145 -17.76 3.06 8.72
CA GLU A 145 -16.54 3.61 9.34
C GLU A 145 -15.34 2.67 9.25
N ASP A 146 -15.53 1.40 9.62
CA ASP A 146 -14.46 0.39 9.64
C ASP A 146 -14.78 -0.74 8.65
N PRO A 147 -14.67 -0.49 7.33
CA PRO A 147 -14.93 -1.52 6.35
C PRO A 147 -13.89 -2.64 6.49
N ARG A 148 -14.37 -3.88 6.59
CA ARG A 148 -13.51 -5.05 6.63
C ARG A 148 -12.75 -5.17 5.31
N ARG A 149 -11.45 -5.39 5.40
CA ARG A 149 -10.59 -5.58 4.23
C ARG A 149 -10.86 -6.97 3.65
N PRO A 150 -11.17 -7.09 2.35
CA PRO A 150 -11.44 -8.40 1.74
C PRO A 150 -10.20 -9.29 1.70
N LEU A 151 -9.02 -8.69 1.50
CA LEU A 151 -7.69 -9.32 1.52
C LEU A 151 -6.71 -8.42 2.30
N PRO A 152 -5.50 -8.90 2.66
CA PRO A 152 -4.46 -8.06 3.27
C PRO A 152 -4.01 -6.86 2.42
N TRP A 153 -4.38 -6.84 1.13
CA TRP A 153 -4.08 -5.78 0.17
C TRP A 153 -5.33 -5.36 -0.61
N ALA A 154 -5.31 -4.15 -1.17
CA ALA A 154 -6.43 -3.59 -1.92
C ALA A 154 -6.62 -4.27 -3.29
N VAL A 155 -7.85 -4.73 -3.56
CA VAL A 155 -8.22 -5.41 -4.80
C VAL A 155 -8.31 -4.41 -5.95
N SER A 156 -7.78 -4.78 -7.12
CA SER A 156 -7.91 -3.97 -8.33
C SER A 156 -9.32 -4.07 -8.91
N ALA A 157 -9.90 -2.94 -9.33
CA ALA A 157 -11.18 -2.91 -10.01
C ALA A 157 -11.09 -3.29 -11.51
N HIS A 158 -9.87 -3.49 -12.04
CA HIS A 158 -9.68 -3.80 -13.46
C HIS A 158 -10.29 -5.17 -13.83
N PRO A 159 -11.12 -5.28 -14.89
CA PRO A 159 -11.81 -6.52 -15.22
C PRO A 159 -10.91 -7.75 -15.41
N LYS A 160 -9.71 -7.57 -15.97
CA LYS A 160 -8.73 -8.67 -16.14
C LYS A 160 -8.20 -9.25 -14.82
N ARG A 161 -8.25 -8.49 -13.71
CA ARG A 161 -7.68 -8.87 -12.41
C ARG A 161 -8.71 -9.42 -11.42
N ARG A 162 -9.94 -9.68 -11.87
CA ARG A 162 -11.04 -10.12 -10.99
C ARG A 162 -10.74 -11.41 -10.22
N VAL A 163 -9.86 -12.25 -10.77
CA VAL A 163 -9.49 -13.55 -10.18
C VAL A 163 -8.20 -13.49 -9.37
N GLU A 164 -7.50 -12.35 -9.35
CA GLU A 164 -6.25 -12.18 -8.62
C GLU A 164 -6.51 -12.21 -7.12
N ASP A 165 -5.96 -13.21 -6.41
CA ASP A 165 -6.16 -13.37 -4.97
C ASP A 165 -4.88 -13.69 -4.19
N VAL A 166 -3.72 -13.80 -4.85
CA VAL A 166 -2.42 -14.06 -4.23
C VAL A 166 -1.32 -13.19 -4.84
N ARG A 167 -0.45 -12.63 -3.98
CA ARG A 167 0.68 -11.75 -4.37
C ARG A 167 1.96 -12.05 -3.58
N PRO A 168 3.15 -11.75 -4.13
CA PRO A 168 4.38 -11.70 -3.35
C PRO A 168 4.35 -10.54 -2.34
N ILE A 169 4.88 -10.77 -1.14
CA ILE A 169 4.85 -9.79 -0.04
C ILE A 169 5.66 -8.51 -0.29
N PHE A 170 6.62 -8.57 -1.22
CA PHE A 170 7.65 -7.54 -1.40
C PHE A 170 7.09 -6.14 -1.77
N TRP A 171 5.98 -6.09 -2.51
CA TRP A 171 5.33 -4.84 -2.90
C TRP A 171 4.19 -4.40 -1.97
N ALA A 172 4.12 -4.92 -0.73
CA ALA A 172 3.05 -4.57 0.22
C ALA A 172 2.91 -3.06 0.44
N SER A 173 4.05 -2.34 0.54
CA SER A 173 4.07 -0.87 0.69
C SER A 173 4.04 -0.12 -0.65
N ARG A 174 4.12 -0.82 -1.78
CA ARG A 174 4.21 -0.24 -3.13
C ARG A 174 3.22 -0.88 -4.11
N PRO A 175 1.91 -0.95 -3.79
CA PRO A 175 0.93 -1.67 -4.60
C PRO A 175 0.79 -1.08 -6.02
N LYS A 176 0.99 0.23 -6.20
CA LYS A 176 0.95 0.87 -7.52
C LYS A 176 2.08 0.40 -8.44
N SER A 177 3.28 0.21 -7.88
CA SER A 177 4.42 -0.37 -8.60
C SER A 177 4.09 -1.78 -9.08
N TYR A 178 3.58 -2.63 -8.18
CA TYR A 178 3.18 -3.99 -8.54
C TYR A 178 2.14 -4.03 -9.66
N ILE A 179 1.09 -3.20 -9.58
CA ILE A 179 0.06 -3.13 -10.62
C ILE A 179 0.66 -2.74 -11.97
N TYR A 180 1.54 -1.74 -11.99
CA TYR A 180 2.22 -1.31 -13.21
C TYR A 180 3.10 -2.44 -13.79
N ARG A 181 3.92 -3.08 -12.95
CA ARG A 181 4.87 -4.14 -13.39
C ARG A 181 4.18 -5.43 -13.85
N THR A 182 2.91 -5.60 -13.53
CA THR A 182 2.11 -6.78 -13.92
C THR A 182 0.94 -6.40 -14.84
N GLN A 183 0.89 -5.16 -15.36
CA GLN A 183 -0.26 -4.69 -16.16
C GLN A 183 -0.42 -5.42 -17.49
N ASP A 184 0.70 -5.90 -18.04
CA ASP A 184 0.78 -6.58 -19.33
C ASP A 184 0.63 -8.11 -19.21
N TRP A 185 0.35 -8.62 -18.02
CA TRP A 185 0.03 -10.04 -17.84
C TRP A 185 -1.34 -10.36 -18.44
N ASP A 186 -1.42 -11.50 -19.14
CA ASP A 186 -2.67 -12.00 -19.70
C ASP A 186 -3.57 -12.60 -18.61
N ASP A 187 -2.99 -13.39 -17.71
CA ASP A 187 -3.65 -14.06 -16.59
C ASP A 187 -3.02 -13.67 -15.25
N PHE A 188 -3.83 -13.72 -14.18
CA PHE A 188 -3.40 -13.38 -12.82
C PHE A 188 -3.53 -14.57 -11.88
N PRO A 189 -2.58 -14.77 -10.94
CA PRO A 189 -2.60 -15.89 -10.01
C PRO A 189 -3.86 -15.98 -9.16
N ASN A 190 -4.41 -17.21 -9.07
CA ASN A 190 -5.60 -17.56 -8.33
C ASN A 190 -5.33 -18.80 -7.45
N GLY A 191 -5.67 -18.74 -6.17
CA GLY A 191 -5.50 -19.82 -5.20
C GLY A 191 -4.05 -20.03 -4.77
N ARG A 192 -3.20 -20.55 -5.66
CA ARG A 192 -1.75 -20.71 -5.39
C ARG A 192 -0.94 -19.81 -6.30
N TRP A 193 0.13 -19.24 -5.76
CA TRP A 193 1.16 -18.65 -6.60
C TRP A 193 1.85 -19.78 -7.37
N GLY A 194 1.59 -19.83 -8.68
CA GLY A 194 2.12 -20.85 -9.58
C GLY A 194 3.62 -20.66 -9.85
N ASN A 195 4.15 -21.42 -10.79
CA ASN A 195 5.53 -21.21 -11.24
C ASN A 195 5.63 -19.85 -11.94
N SER A 196 6.27 -18.87 -11.28
CA SER A 196 6.46 -17.48 -11.72
C SER A 196 7.29 -17.33 -13.00
N SER A 197 7.67 -18.45 -13.64
CA SER A 197 8.52 -18.48 -14.83
C SER A 197 7.85 -17.94 -16.10
N SER A 198 6.53 -17.68 -16.10
CA SER A 198 5.81 -17.05 -17.24
C SER A 198 4.54 -16.35 -16.73
N PRO A 199 4.37 -15.02 -16.83
CA PRO A 199 5.18 -13.98 -17.51
C PRO A 199 6.13 -13.21 -16.57
N ALA A 200 7.24 -12.69 -17.11
CA ALA A 200 8.17 -11.86 -16.35
C ALA A 200 7.52 -10.55 -15.86
N PHE A 201 7.93 -10.06 -14.69
CA PHE A 201 7.61 -8.69 -14.28
C PHE A 201 8.20 -7.70 -15.29
N GLY A 202 7.45 -6.65 -15.63
CA GLY A 202 7.93 -5.58 -16.49
C GLY A 202 9.22 -4.95 -15.95
N GLU A 203 10.10 -4.56 -16.88
CA GLU A 203 11.37 -3.88 -16.58
C GLU A 203 11.15 -2.45 -16.07
N LEU A 204 12.16 -1.93 -15.37
CA LEU A 204 12.19 -0.57 -14.82
C LEU A 204 12.57 0.44 -15.92
N ASN A 205 11.65 0.72 -16.84
CA ASN A 205 11.85 1.70 -17.93
C ASN A 205 11.68 3.16 -17.46
N ASP A 206 12.04 4.17 -18.26
CA ASP A 206 11.98 5.59 -17.86
C ASP A 206 10.61 6.07 -17.33
N TYR A 207 9.49 5.53 -17.86
CA TYR A 207 8.14 5.82 -17.34
C TYR A 207 7.92 5.31 -15.91
N TYR A 208 8.67 4.29 -15.50
CA TYR A 208 8.66 3.74 -14.16
C TYR A 208 9.27 4.69 -13.13
N LEU A 209 10.16 5.60 -13.53
CA LEU A 209 10.74 6.62 -12.63
C LEU A 209 9.67 7.46 -11.93
N PHE A 210 8.49 7.64 -12.55
CA PHE A 210 7.37 8.31 -11.89
C PHE A 210 6.91 7.58 -10.62
N TYR A 211 6.86 6.26 -10.64
CA TYR A 211 6.52 5.44 -9.46
C TYR A 211 7.64 5.41 -8.42
N LEU A 212 8.88 5.67 -8.83
CA LEU A 212 10.02 5.82 -7.92
C LEU A 212 10.09 7.19 -7.25
N LYS A 213 9.30 8.19 -7.66
CA LYS A 213 9.29 9.50 -7.00
C LYS A 213 8.46 9.48 -5.72
N SER A 214 8.98 10.09 -4.66
CA SER A 214 8.22 10.33 -3.44
C SER A 214 7.14 11.39 -3.67
N LYS A 215 6.09 11.35 -2.84
CA LYS A 215 5.04 12.38 -2.80
C LYS A 215 5.52 13.66 -2.09
N SER A 216 6.55 13.55 -1.26
CA SER A 216 7.11 14.64 -0.47
C SER A 216 8.05 15.52 -1.30
N SER A 217 8.14 16.81 -0.97
CA SER A 217 9.11 17.71 -1.61
C SER A 217 10.53 17.38 -1.18
N LYS A 218 11.52 17.79 -1.99
CA LYS A 218 12.95 17.60 -1.69
C LYS A 218 13.33 18.17 -0.33
N GLU A 219 12.83 19.35 0.00
CA GLU A 219 13.11 20.07 1.26
C GLU A 219 12.57 19.30 2.47
N ALA A 220 11.34 18.79 2.38
CA ALA A 220 10.75 17.98 3.44
C ALA A 220 11.54 16.68 3.66
N LEU A 221 11.98 16.03 2.57
CA LEU A 221 12.80 14.82 2.65
C LEU A 221 14.16 15.09 3.31
N LEU A 222 14.84 16.18 2.94
CA LEU A 222 16.10 16.58 3.57
C LEU A 222 15.95 16.87 5.07
N GLN A 223 14.84 17.50 5.49
CA GLN A 223 14.56 17.73 6.92
C GLN A 223 14.36 16.42 7.70
N MET A 224 13.72 15.43 7.09
CA MET A 224 13.47 14.13 7.72
C MET A 224 14.70 13.23 7.72
N TRP A 225 15.37 13.10 6.57
CA TRP A 225 16.43 12.12 6.34
C TRP A 225 17.85 12.69 6.58
N GLY A 226 17.95 14.00 6.80
CA GLY A 226 19.19 14.70 7.09
C GLY A 226 19.72 15.46 5.89
N GLU A 227 19.99 16.75 6.09
CA GLU A 227 20.63 17.63 5.10
C GLU A 227 22.07 17.21 4.80
N GLU A 228 22.75 16.63 5.81
CA GLU A 228 24.08 16.06 5.69
C GLU A 228 24.18 14.71 6.41
N LEU A 229 24.83 13.74 5.78
CA LEU A 229 25.14 12.44 6.37
C LEU A 229 26.65 12.37 6.62
N LYS A 230 27.05 11.98 7.84
CA LYS A 230 28.47 11.95 8.24
C LYS A 230 29.08 10.56 8.19
N ARG A 231 28.24 9.54 8.34
CA ARG A 231 28.57 8.12 8.46
C ARG A 231 27.31 7.27 8.28
N GLU A 232 27.47 5.98 8.06
CA GLU A 232 26.35 5.03 7.84
C GLU A 232 25.34 5.04 8.98
N GLU A 233 25.77 5.24 10.22
CA GLU A 233 24.88 5.33 11.39
C GLU A 233 23.92 6.52 11.32
N SER A 234 24.23 7.54 10.50
CA SER A 234 23.28 8.63 10.21
C SER A 234 22.04 8.09 9.47
N VAL A 235 22.22 7.08 8.62
CA VAL A 235 21.13 6.39 7.91
C VAL A 235 20.38 5.49 8.89
N PHE A 236 21.08 4.80 9.78
CA PHE A 236 20.46 3.89 10.76
C PHE A 236 19.52 4.64 11.70
N GLU A 237 19.91 5.87 12.10
CA GLU A 237 19.08 6.78 12.89
C GLU A 237 17.76 7.11 12.17
N VAL A 238 17.77 7.35 10.86
CA VAL A 238 16.55 7.67 10.09
C VAL A 238 15.55 6.52 10.10
N PHE A 239 16.00 5.28 9.88
CA PHE A 239 15.15 4.09 9.98
C PHE A 239 14.61 3.92 11.41
N THR A 240 15.45 4.15 12.41
CA THR A 240 15.05 4.08 13.82
C THR A 240 13.99 5.13 14.16
N CYS A 241 14.16 6.38 13.72
CA CYS A 241 13.18 7.45 13.92
C CYS A 241 11.85 7.15 13.21
N TYR A 242 11.88 6.56 12.02
CA TYR A 242 10.68 6.13 11.30
C TYR A 242 9.88 5.09 12.09
N ILE A 243 10.56 4.04 12.59
CA ILE A 243 9.91 2.98 13.39
C ILE A 243 9.38 3.53 14.72
N THR A 244 10.18 4.32 15.43
CA THR A 244 9.85 4.78 16.78
C THR A 244 8.84 5.93 16.80
N GLY A 245 8.78 6.73 15.72
CA GLY A 245 8.05 7.99 15.65
C GLY A 245 8.68 9.13 16.46
N GLN A 246 9.91 8.93 16.95
CA GLN A 246 10.69 9.96 17.66
C GLN A 246 11.18 11.03 16.69
N LEU A 247 11.46 12.22 17.23
CA LEU A 247 12.08 13.29 16.44
C LEU A 247 13.52 12.92 16.12
N ASN A 248 13.96 13.22 14.90
CA ASN A 248 15.36 13.19 14.55
C ASN A 248 16.14 14.30 15.30
N ARG A 249 17.46 14.27 15.21
CA ARG A 249 18.36 15.29 15.81
C ARG A 249 18.02 16.75 15.48
N ASN A 250 17.28 17.01 14.40
CA ASN A 250 16.88 18.36 13.96
C ASN A 250 15.43 18.71 14.35
N GLY A 251 14.77 17.90 15.18
CA GLY A 251 13.42 18.17 15.68
C GLY A 251 12.28 17.80 14.71
N HIS A 252 12.55 17.02 13.66
CA HIS A 252 11.53 16.60 12.68
C HIS A 252 11.18 15.12 12.85
N LYS A 253 9.90 14.77 12.67
CA LYS A 253 9.47 13.36 12.60
C LYS A 253 9.80 12.79 11.23
N VAL A 254 10.33 11.57 11.18
CA VAL A 254 10.50 10.83 9.94
C VAL A 254 9.18 10.15 9.61
N MET A 255 8.48 10.65 8.60
CA MET A 255 7.13 10.19 8.23
C MET A 255 7.12 9.15 7.11
N CYS A 256 8.23 9.01 6.38
CA CYS A 256 8.39 8.06 5.29
C CYS A 256 9.85 7.64 5.11
N LEU A 257 10.04 6.54 4.39
CA LEU A 257 11.31 6.03 3.86
C LEU A 257 11.16 5.79 2.35
N PRO A 258 12.25 5.62 1.57
CA PRO A 258 12.13 5.33 0.14
C PRO A 258 11.21 4.14 -0.22
N TRP A 259 11.16 3.13 0.64
CA TRP A 259 10.32 1.93 0.45
C TRP A 259 8.91 2.07 1.03
N ASN A 260 8.67 3.05 1.90
CA ASN A 260 7.43 3.20 2.67
C ASN A 260 6.99 4.68 2.72
N ASP A 261 6.05 5.06 1.84
CA ASP A 261 5.51 6.42 1.74
C ASP A 261 4.27 6.66 2.64
N GLU A 262 3.84 5.65 3.39
CA GLU A 262 2.63 5.67 4.23
C GLU A 262 3.00 5.34 5.69
N PRO A 263 2.17 5.72 6.68
CA PRO A 263 2.38 5.34 8.07
C PRO A 263 2.43 3.82 8.27
N LEU A 264 3.09 3.39 9.35
CA LEU A 264 3.16 1.98 9.73
C LEU A 264 1.78 1.36 9.91
N ALA A 265 1.62 0.14 9.40
CA ALA A 265 0.43 -0.65 9.64
C ALA A 265 0.28 -0.94 11.15
N PRO A 266 -0.95 -1.08 11.67
CA PRO A 266 -1.18 -1.36 13.08
C PRO A 266 -0.44 -2.59 13.62
N GLU A 267 -0.23 -3.61 12.77
CA GLU A 267 0.47 -4.85 13.14
C GLU A 267 1.95 -4.64 13.46
N THR A 268 2.60 -3.64 12.86
CA THR A 268 4.02 -3.32 13.14
C THR A 268 4.22 -2.88 14.59
N ASN A 269 3.19 -2.33 15.24
CA ASN A 269 3.27 -1.95 16.65
C ASN A 269 3.54 -3.14 17.59
N LEU A 270 3.24 -4.38 17.15
CA LEU A 270 3.48 -5.60 17.94
C LEU A 270 4.96 -5.98 18.03
N LEU A 271 5.81 -5.38 17.18
CA LEU A 271 7.22 -5.72 16.99
C LEU A 271 8.12 -4.47 16.96
N LYS A 272 7.59 -3.35 17.48
CA LYS A 272 8.21 -2.03 17.39
C LYS A 272 9.56 -1.96 18.11
N ASP A 273 9.65 -2.53 19.30
CA ASP A 273 10.86 -2.50 20.13
C ASP A 273 11.96 -3.37 19.52
N GLU A 274 11.59 -4.54 18.98
CA GLU A 274 12.50 -5.43 18.28
C GLU A 274 13.02 -4.81 16.98
N LEU A 275 12.14 -4.16 16.19
CA LEU A 275 12.56 -3.41 15.00
C LEU A 275 13.50 -2.26 15.36
N GLU A 276 13.19 -1.47 16.39
CA GLU A 276 14.08 -0.40 16.86
C GLU A 276 15.48 -0.94 17.18
N LYS A 277 15.56 -2.03 17.95
CA LYS A 277 16.82 -2.65 18.37
C LYS A 277 17.70 -3.02 17.17
N VAL A 278 17.13 -3.66 16.15
CA VAL A 278 17.90 -4.16 15.00
C VAL A 278 18.27 -3.04 14.03
N ASN A 279 17.38 -2.06 13.80
CA ASN A 279 17.67 -0.90 12.95
C ASN A 279 18.82 -0.06 13.50
N ARG A 280 18.88 0.14 14.83
CA ARG A 280 20.00 0.84 15.48
C ARG A 280 21.37 0.18 15.24
N ARG A 281 21.39 -1.11 14.91
CA ARG A 281 22.60 -1.90 14.66
C ARG A 281 22.87 -2.20 13.18
N GLY A 282 22.22 -1.48 12.26
CA GLY A 282 22.50 -1.58 10.83
C GLY A 282 21.74 -2.70 10.10
N VAL A 283 20.71 -3.30 10.74
CA VAL A 283 19.72 -4.15 10.07
C VAL A 283 18.53 -3.27 9.68
N LEU A 284 18.60 -2.70 8.48
CA LEU A 284 17.72 -1.63 8.00
C LEU A 284 16.43 -2.19 7.39
N THR A 285 15.40 -2.33 8.23
CA THR A 285 14.16 -3.04 7.88
C THR A 285 13.25 -2.21 6.99
N ILE A 286 12.72 -2.83 5.93
CA ILE A 286 11.80 -2.20 4.96
C ILE A 286 10.41 -2.86 4.92
N ASN A 287 10.32 -4.10 5.42
CA ASN A 287 9.07 -4.86 5.47
C ASN A 287 9.09 -5.88 6.61
N SER A 288 7.94 -6.12 7.25
CA SER A 288 7.80 -7.08 8.35
C SER A 288 6.34 -7.45 8.59
N GLN A 289 6.09 -8.66 9.09
CA GLN A 289 4.80 -9.03 9.70
C GLN A 289 5.02 -9.96 10.91
N PRO A 290 4.19 -9.85 11.96
CA PRO A 290 4.24 -10.78 13.10
C PRO A 290 3.78 -12.19 12.70
N ASN A 291 4.11 -13.20 13.50
CA ASN A 291 3.42 -14.48 13.38
C ASN A 291 2.06 -14.43 14.10
N ILE A 292 1.05 -15.03 13.47
CA ILE A 292 -0.33 -15.08 13.98
C ILE A 292 -0.80 -16.52 13.91
N ASN A 293 -1.22 -17.06 15.04
CA ASN A 293 -1.72 -18.43 15.16
C ASN A 293 -3.24 -18.44 15.35
N GLY A 294 -3.98 -18.32 14.24
CA GLY A 294 -5.43 -18.53 14.22
C GLY A 294 -6.23 -17.46 14.97
N LYS A 295 -5.97 -16.18 14.71
CA LYS A 295 -6.83 -15.11 15.24
C LYS A 295 -8.17 -15.03 14.50
N PRO A 296 -9.24 -14.51 15.11
CA PRO A 296 -10.50 -14.28 14.41
C PRO A 296 -10.29 -13.40 13.16
N SER A 297 -10.97 -13.73 12.05
CA SER A 297 -10.90 -12.92 10.82
C SER A 297 -11.42 -11.49 10.97
N THR A 298 -12.10 -11.21 12.09
CA THR A 298 -12.59 -9.89 12.47
C THR A 298 -11.66 -9.14 13.44
N ASP A 299 -10.46 -9.64 13.71
CA ASP A 299 -9.46 -8.95 14.53
C ASP A 299 -9.14 -7.56 13.93
N ALA A 300 -9.11 -6.51 14.77
CA ALA A 300 -8.97 -5.14 14.30
C ALA A 300 -7.58 -4.80 13.74
N VAL A 301 -6.56 -5.60 14.07
CA VAL A 301 -5.16 -5.35 13.69
C VAL A 301 -4.80 -6.16 12.45
N VAL A 302 -5.13 -7.46 12.45
CA VAL A 302 -4.69 -8.41 11.40
C VAL A 302 -5.84 -9.10 10.66
N GLY A 303 -7.10 -8.78 11.00
CA GLY A 303 -8.28 -9.42 10.41
C GLY A 303 -8.54 -9.01 8.97
N TRP A 304 -8.93 -9.98 8.14
CA TRP A 304 -9.35 -9.80 6.76
C TRP A 304 -10.29 -10.93 6.33
N GLY A 305 -11.00 -10.73 5.23
CA GLY A 305 -11.90 -11.72 4.63
C GLY A 305 -13.27 -11.84 5.32
N PRO A 306 -14.03 -12.91 5.01
CA PRO A 306 -15.34 -13.16 5.61
C PRO A 306 -15.31 -13.28 7.15
N ALA A 307 -16.41 -12.92 7.81
CA ALA A 307 -16.54 -13.07 9.26
C ALA A 307 -16.62 -14.55 9.67
N GLY A 308 -16.22 -14.83 10.92
CA GLY A 308 -16.30 -16.17 11.51
C GLY A 308 -15.20 -17.14 11.06
N GLY A 309 -14.17 -16.63 10.37
CA GLY A 309 -12.99 -17.40 10.00
C GLY A 309 -11.82 -17.17 10.95
N TYR A 310 -10.68 -17.76 10.59
CA TYR A 310 -9.42 -17.63 11.30
C TYR A 310 -8.30 -17.27 10.33
N VAL A 311 -7.45 -16.31 10.72
CA VAL A 311 -6.31 -15.84 9.93
C VAL A 311 -5.00 -16.25 10.58
N PHE A 312 -4.01 -16.53 9.75
CA PHE A 312 -2.70 -17.05 10.13
C PHE A 312 -1.60 -16.30 9.39
N GLN A 313 -0.46 -16.11 10.05
CA GLN A 313 0.72 -15.49 9.49
C GLN A 313 1.98 -16.20 10.00
N LYS A 314 2.96 -16.43 9.12
CA LYS A 314 4.35 -16.70 9.49
C LYS A 314 5.06 -15.36 9.76
N ALA A 315 5.99 -15.35 10.72
CA ALA A 315 6.79 -14.14 10.94
C ALA A 315 7.72 -13.91 9.73
N TYR A 316 7.80 -12.66 9.30
CA TYR A 316 8.59 -12.24 8.15
C TYR A 316 9.39 -10.99 8.50
N LEU A 317 10.62 -10.93 7.99
CA LEU A 317 11.47 -9.75 8.10
C LEU A 317 12.26 -9.55 6.81
N GLU A 318 12.27 -8.32 6.31
CA GLU A 318 13.03 -7.90 5.13
C GLU A 318 13.85 -6.64 5.42
N PHE A 319 15.15 -6.67 5.10
CA PHE A 319 16.06 -5.59 5.46
C PHE A 319 17.30 -5.51 4.57
N PHE A 320 17.89 -4.32 4.53
CA PHE A 320 19.26 -4.12 4.04
C PHE A 320 20.26 -4.25 5.18
N THR A 321 21.42 -4.86 4.92
CA THR A 321 22.52 -4.93 5.88
C THR A 321 23.88 -5.05 5.19
N SER A 322 24.95 -4.74 5.92
CA SER A 322 26.33 -4.82 5.40
C SER A 322 26.77 -6.26 5.10
N SER A 323 27.85 -6.37 4.33
CA SER A 323 28.47 -7.64 3.96
C SER A 323 28.99 -8.42 5.19
N GLU A 324 29.51 -7.72 6.20
CA GLU A 324 30.01 -8.28 7.47
C GLU A 324 28.86 -8.95 8.23
N ASN A 325 27.73 -8.27 8.34
CA ASN A 325 26.52 -8.80 8.96
C ASN A 325 26.02 -10.04 8.21
N VAL A 326 25.99 -10.03 6.87
CA VAL A 326 25.60 -11.22 6.08
C VAL A 326 26.52 -12.41 6.33
N ASN A 327 27.83 -12.19 6.41
CA ASN A 327 28.79 -13.26 6.65
C ASN A 327 28.60 -13.91 8.03
N ALA A 328 28.29 -13.11 9.06
CA ALA A 328 27.91 -13.62 10.38
C ALA A 328 26.55 -14.33 10.34
N LEU A 329 25.55 -13.72 9.69
CA LEU A 329 24.18 -14.26 9.57
C LEU A 329 24.19 -15.65 8.92
N LEU A 330 24.93 -15.86 7.84
CA LEU A 330 25.06 -17.16 7.17
C LEU A 330 25.65 -18.25 8.07
N LYS A 331 26.54 -17.90 9.00
CA LYS A 331 27.08 -18.87 9.97
C LYS A 331 26.02 -19.24 11.02
N VAL A 332 25.24 -18.25 11.46
CA VAL A 332 24.17 -18.44 12.45
C VAL A 332 23.02 -19.25 11.85
N LEU A 333 22.58 -18.94 10.62
CA LEU A 333 21.45 -19.58 9.95
C LEU A 333 21.58 -21.11 9.85
N LYS A 334 22.80 -21.65 9.81
CA LYS A 334 23.05 -23.11 9.87
C LYS A 334 22.46 -23.78 11.11
N LYS A 335 22.37 -23.06 12.24
CA LYS A 335 21.75 -23.56 13.49
C LYS A 335 20.22 -23.58 13.42
N TYR A 336 19.63 -22.82 12.50
CA TYR A 336 18.19 -22.59 12.37
C TYR A 336 17.59 -23.35 11.18
N GLU A 337 18.39 -24.14 10.46
CA GLU A 337 17.88 -25.09 9.47
C GLU A 337 17.22 -26.29 10.17
N PRO A 338 16.02 -26.75 9.75
CA PRO A 338 15.24 -26.30 8.58
C PRO A 338 14.17 -25.24 8.89
N ARG A 339 14.12 -24.68 10.10
CA ARG A 339 13.06 -23.79 10.57
C ARG A 339 12.96 -22.47 9.80
N VAL A 340 14.09 -21.83 9.50
CA VAL A 340 14.11 -20.50 8.85
C VAL A 340 14.38 -20.64 7.35
N ASN A 341 13.49 -20.07 6.52
CA ASN A 341 13.82 -19.80 5.12
C ASN A 341 14.47 -18.44 4.97
N TYR A 342 15.50 -18.36 4.13
CA TYR A 342 16.21 -17.11 3.86
C TYR A 342 16.48 -16.92 2.37
N HIS A 343 16.55 -15.67 1.94
CA HIS A 343 17.06 -15.28 0.62
C HIS A 343 17.84 -13.97 0.76
N ILE A 344 19.11 -14.00 0.34
CA ILE A 344 20.07 -12.90 0.45
C ILE A 344 20.52 -12.55 -0.96
N VAL A 345 20.53 -11.26 -1.31
CA VAL A 345 20.97 -10.81 -2.64
C VAL A 345 21.58 -9.41 -2.61
N ASN A 346 22.61 -9.16 -3.41
CA ASN A 346 23.17 -7.81 -3.61
C ASN A 346 22.68 -7.18 -4.94
N VAL A 347 23.02 -5.91 -5.15
CA VAL A 347 22.66 -5.20 -6.38
C VAL A 347 23.14 -5.91 -7.66
N HIS A 348 24.33 -6.51 -7.60
CA HIS A 348 24.95 -7.26 -8.71
C HIS A 348 24.26 -8.60 -9.02
N GLY A 349 23.24 -8.99 -8.26
CA GLY A 349 22.47 -10.21 -8.50
C GLY A 349 23.09 -11.49 -7.90
N ARG A 350 24.19 -11.39 -7.16
CA ARG A 350 24.74 -12.53 -6.40
C ARG A 350 23.76 -12.85 -5.27
N ASN A 351 23.14 -14.02 -5.32
CA ASN A 351 22.14 -14.45 -4.35
C ASN A 351 22.46 -15.80 -3.69
N LEU A 352 21.86 -16.02 -2.52
CA LEU A 352 21.91 -17.25 -1.74
C LEU A 352 20.53 -17.48 -1.12
N THR A 353 19.97 -18.68 -1.27
CA THR A 353 18.69 -19.05 -0.64
C THR A 353 18.65 -20.53 -0.31
N ASN A 354 17.88 -20.90 0.72
CA ASN A 354 17.54 -22.29 1.03
C ASN A 354 16.10 -22.65 0.62
N ALA A 355 15.46 -21.83 -0.24
CA ALA A 355 14.13 -22.13 -0.75
C ALA A 355 14.15 -23.44 -1.56
N HIS A 356 13.35 -24.41 -1.13
CA HIS A 356 13.28 -25.73 -1.75
C HIS A 356 12.81 -25.62 -3.20
N GLU A 357 13.63 -26.07 -4.15
CA GLU A 357 13.34 -26.02 -5.60
C GLU A 357 12.91 -24.64 -6.12
N MET A 358 13.35 -23.55 -5.48
CA MET A 358 12.92 -22.18 -5.81
C MET A 358 11.39 -21.98 -5.77
N GLN A 359 10.67 -22.79 -5.00
CA GLN A 359 9.21 -22.70 -4.88
C GLN A 359 8.78 -21.58 -3.91
N PRO A 360 7.61 -20.96 -4.14
CA PRO A 360 7.03 -19.97 -3.22
C PRO A 360 6.63 -20.57 -1.87
N ASN A 361 6.82 -19.80 -0.80
CA ASN A 361 6.36 -20.14 0.56
C ASN A 361 5.16 -19.27 0.94
N ALA A 362 4.02 -19.88 1.29
CA ALA A 362 2.86 -19.16 1.80
C ALA A 362 3.11 -18.63 3.21
N VAL A 363 2.91 -17.32 3.41
CA VAL A 363 3.20 -16.64 4.68
C VAL A 363 1.97 -16.00 5.33
N THR A 364 0.87 -15.83 4.60
CA THR A 364 -0.42 -15.38 5.15
C THR A 364 -1.54 -16.19 4.52
N TRP A 365 -2.44 -16.75 5.34
CA TRP A 365 -3.61 -17.50 4.87
C TRP A 365 -4.78 -17.39 5.84
N GLY A 366 -5.97 -17.74 5.34
CA GLY A 366 -7.21 -17.69 6.08
C GLY A 366 -8.09 -18.90 5.80
N ILE A 367 -8.77 -19.38 6.84
CA ILE A 367 -9.74 -20.47 6.78
C ILE A 367 -11.10 -19.88 7.15
N PHE A 368 -12.08 -20.02 6.27
CA PHE A 368 -13.39 -19.39 6.43
C PHE A 368 -14.53 -20.43 6.36
N PRO A 369 -15.59 -20.30 7.16
CA PRO A 369 -16.72 -21.24 7.14
C PRO A 369 -17.35 -21.36 5.74
N GLY A 370 -17.51 -22.60 5.27
CA GLY A 370 -18.15 -22.89 3.98
C GLY A 370 -17.37 -22.45 2.74
N ARG A 371 -16.05 -22.24 2.86
CA ARG A 371 -15.17 -21.84 1.75
C ARG A 371 -13.85 -22.62 1.78
N GLU A 372 -13.18 -22.65 0.63
CA GLU A 372 -11.80 -23.13 0.53
C GLU A 372 -10.82 -22.16 1.21
N ILE A 373 -9.59 -22.62 1.41
CA ILE A 373 -8.50 -21.83 2.01
C ILE A 373 -8.09 -20.72 1.03
N VAL A 374 -7.86 -19.53 1.57
CA VAL A 374 -7.30 -18.40 0.81
C VAL A 374 -5.91 -18.10 1.34
N GLN A 375 -4.90 -18.01 0.49
CA GLN A 375 -3.50 -17.76 0.87
C GLN A 375 -2.92 -16.56 0.10
N PRO A 376 -3.30 -15.33 0.46
CA PRO A 376 -3.13 -14.18 -0.40
C PRO A 376 -1.71 -13.59 -0.44
N THR A 377 -0.78 -14.15 0.35
CA THR A 377 0.57 -13.61 0.47
C THR A 377 1.60 -14.73 0.53
N VAL A 378 2.59 -14.63 -0.37
CA VAL A 378 3.70 -15.57 -0.48
C VAL A 378 5.04 -14.85 -0.46
N VAL A 379 6.10 -15.59 -0.14
CA VAL A 379 7.49 -15.23 -0.38
C VAL A 379 7.99 -16.09 -1.54
N ASP A 380 8.24 -15.46 -2.69
CA ASP A 380 8.66 -16.14 -3.92
C ASP A 380 10.10 -15.75 -4.30
N PRO A 381 11.05 -16.70 -4.35
CA PRO A 381 12.45 -16.43 -4.70
C PRO A 381 12.63 -15.80 -6.08
N VAL A 382 11.78 -16.15 -7.06
CA VAL A 382 11.87 -15.60 -8.42
C VAL A 382 11.42 -14.15 -8.44
N SER A 383 10.25 -13.85 -7.87
CA SER A 383 9.74 -12.47 -7.73
C SER A 383 10.69 -11.58 -6.93
N PHE A 384 11.39 -12.13 -5.94
CA PHE A 384 12.37 -11.37 -5.14
C PHE A 384 13.52 -10.82 -5.99
N MET A 385 13.93 -11.56 -7.04
CA MET A 385 14.98 -11.10 -7.96
C MET A 385 14.55 -9.92 -8.84
N TYR A 386 13.25 -9.77 -9.11
CA TYR A 386 12.70 -8.59 -9.80
C TYR A 386 12.45 -7.43 -8.83
N TRP A 387 12.05 -7.74 -7.60
CA TRP A 387 11.86 -6.74 -6.55
C TRP A 387 13.17 -6.06 -6.17
N LYS A 388 14.27 -6.80 -6.03
CA LYS A 388 15.57 -6.22 -5.61
C LYS A 388 16.00 -5.05 -6.49
N ASP A 389 15.71 -5.08 -7.79
CA ASP A 389 16.13 -4.02 -8.71
C ASP A 389 15.46 -2.70 -8.36
N GLU A 390 14.16 -2.76 -8.04
CA GLU A 390 13.41 -1.60 -7.54
C GLU A 390 13.90 -1.20 -6.14
N ALA A 391 14.06 -2.17 -5.24
CA ALA A 391 14.48 -1.93 -3.87
C ALA A 391 15.84 -1.23 -3.78
N PHE A 392 16.81 -1.65 -4.60
CA PHE A 392 18.12 -1.01 -4.70
C PHE A 392 18.02 0.35 -5.42
N ALA A 393 17.29 0.45 -6.54
CA ALA A 393 17.14 1.72 -7.26
C ALA A 393 16.59 2.86 -6.39
N LEU A 394 15.70 2.55 -5.43
CA LEU A 394 15.14 3.53 -4.49
C LEU A 394 16.20 4.25 -3.62
N TRP A 395 17.31 3.58 -3.28
CA TRP A 395 18.44 4.24 -2.59
C TRP A 395 18.96 5.43 -3.40
N ILE A 396 19.11 5.25 -4.71
CA ILE A 396 19.67 6.27 -5.58
C ILE A 396 18.62 7.31 -5.96
N GLU A 397 17.47 6.84 -6.44
CA GLU A 397 16.44 7.69 -7.03
C GLU A 397 15.75 8.61 -6.01
N GLN A 398 15.51 8.12 -4.79
CA GLN A 398 14.85 8.92 -3.76
C GLN A 398 15.80 9.57 -2.77
N TRP A 399 16.88 8.88 -2.37
CA TRP A 399 17.74 9.37 -1.28
C TRP A 399 19.03 10.01 -1.78
N ALA A 400 19.81 9.32 -2.61
CA ALA A 400 21.11 9.84 -3.07
C ALA A 400 20.97 11.14 -3.88
N LYS A 401 19.96 11.23 -4.75
CA LYS A 401 19.66 12.42 -5.57
C LYS A 401 19.19 13.66 -4.78
N LEU A 402 18.94 13.53 -3.48
CA LEU A 402 18.71 14.70 -2.62
C LEU A 402 19.99 15.54 -2.48
N TYR A 403 21.16 14.90 -2.57
CA TYR A 403 22.46 15.51 -2.37
C TYR A 403 23.20 15.73 -3.70
N GLU A 404 24.12 16.70 -3.71
CA GLU A 404 24.99 16.97 -4.87
C GLU A 404 25.88 15.77 -5.20
N ASP A 405 26.24 15.64 -6.49
CA ASP A 405 26.94 14.47 -7.05
C ASP A 405 28.24 14.12 -6.30
N GLU A 406 29.03 15.12 -5.92
CA GLU A 406 30.34 14.97 -5.26
C GLU A 406 30.27 15.10 -3.73
N SER A 407 29.07 15.15 -3.15
CA SER A 407 28.92 15.37 -1.70
C SER A 407 29.24 14.10 -0.88
N PRO A 408 29.83 14.24 0.33
CA PRO A 408 30.06 13.11 1.23
C PRO A 408 28.77 12.34 1.55
N SER A 409 27.63 13.05 1.69
CA SER A 409 26.32 12.45 1.95
C SER A 409 25.92 11.47 0.85
N ARG A 410 26.12 11.85 -0.42
CA ARG A 410 25.80 10.98 -1.56
C ARG A 410 26.72 9.77 -1.62
N MET A 411 28.00 9.95 -1.32
CA MET A 411 28.96 8.84 -1.28
C MET A 411 28.55 7.77 -0.25
N ILE A 412 28.04 8.16 0.91
CA ILE A 412 27.54 7.22 1.93
C ILE A 412 26.36 6.40 1.40
N ILE A 413 25.35 7.06 0.81
CA ILE A 413 24.18 6.35 0.26
C ILE A 413 24.61 5.43 -0.89
N LYS A 414 25.52 5.89 -1.75
CA LYS A 414 26.06 5.08 -2.85
C LYS A 414 26.86 3.88 -2.33
N TYR A 415 27.64 4.05 -1.26
CA TYR A 415 28.36 2.95 -0.63
C TYR A 415 27.39 1.87 -0.11
N ILE A 416 26.31 2.28 0.56
CA ILE A 416 25.26 1.35 1.00
C ILE A 416 24.65 0.61 -0.19
N HIS A 417 24.22 1.34 -1.23
CA HIS A 417 23.66 0.75 -2.45
C HIS A 417 24.60 -0.27 -3.10
N ASP A 418 25.89 0.04 -3.22
CA ASP A 418 26.86 -0.78 -3.95
C ASP A 418 27.34 -2.01 -3.15
N ASN A 419 27.30 -1.97 -1.80
CA ASN A 419 27.95 -2.97 -0.94
C ASN A 419 27.01 -3.74 0.02
N TYR A 420 25.80 -3.25 0.26
CA TYR A 420 24.85 -3.93 1.14
C TYR A 420 24.12 -5.06 0.40
N PHE A 421 23.56 -5.97 1.19
CA PHE A 421 22.66 -7.02 0.73
C PHE A 421 21.25 -6.73 1.19
N LEU A 422 20.29 -7.03 0.32
CA LEU A 422 18.88 -7.19 0.68
C LEU A 422 18.64 -8.62 1.14
N VAL A 423 18.02 -8.77 2.30
CA VAL A 423 17.76 -10.05 2.95
C VAL A 423 16.28 -10.17 3.28
N ASN A 424 15.67 -11.31 3.00
CA ASN A 424 14.39 -11.69 3.59
C ASN A 424 14.50 -13.00 4.38
N LEU A 425 13.80 -13.06 5.52
CA LEU A 425 13.75 -14.19 6.44
C LEU A 425 12.29 -14.55 6.75
N VAL A 426 11.99 -15.85 6.82
CA VAL A 426 10.68 -16.39 7.21
C VAL A 426 10.88 -17.42 8.32
N ASP A 427 10.19 -17.27 9.44
CA ASP A 427 10.07 -18.32 10.46
C ASP A 427 8.86 -19.22 10.14
N ASN A 428 9.12 -20.49 9.82
CA ASN A 428 8.05 -21.41 9.44
C ASN A 428 7.16 -21.87 10.60
N ASP A 429 7.66 -21.82 11.84
CA ASP A 429 6.95 -22.31 13.02
C ASP A 429 6.00 -21.25 13.60
N PHE A 430 4.99 -20.86 12.82
CA PHE A 430 3.99 -19.87 13.22
C PHE A 430 3.28 -20.10 14.57
N PRO A 431 3.12 -21.35 15.10
CA PRO A 431 2.55 -21.55 16.43
C PRO A 431 3.47 -21.14 17.59
N LEU A 432 4.78 -21.05 17.35
CA LEU A 432 5.78 -20.73 18.37
C LEU A 432 6.07 -19.22 18.40
N LYS A 433 6.79 -18.77 19.43
CA LYS A 433 7.36 -17.41 19.40
C LYS A 433 8.35 -17.32 18.24
N SER A 434 8.28 -16.22 17.47
CA SER A 434 9.20 -15.95 16.37
C SER A 434 10.65 -16.05 16.83
N CYS A 435 11.46 -16.82 16.11
CA CYS A 435 12.90 -16.95 16.33
C CYS A 435 13.72 -15.89 15.59
N LEU A 436 13.13 -15.10 14.69
CA LEU A 436 13.86 -14.15 13.84
C LEU A 436 14.69 -13.15 14.65
N TRP A 437 14.18 -12.73 15.80
CA TRP A 437 14.91 -11.81 16.69
C TRP A 437 16.12 -12.48 17.34
N GLN A 438 16.01 -13.76 17.73
CA GLN A 438 17.14 -14.52 18.27
C GLN A 438 18.20 -14.79 17.19
N VAL A 439 17.79 -15.04 15.94
CA VAL A 439 18.72 -15.17 14.80
C VAL A 439 19.59 -13.92 14.66
N LEU A 440 18.99 -12.72 14.77
CA LEU A 440 19.73 -11.47 14.68
C LEU A 440 20.58 -11.20 15.93
N ASP A 441 20.09 -11.55 17.12
CA ASP A 441 20.88 -11.44 18.35
C ASP A 441 22.12 -12.36 18.30
N ASP A 442 21.98 -13.62 17.89
CA ASP A 442 23.11 -14.54 17.70
C ASP A 442 24.11 -14.03 16.64
N MET A 443 23.61 -13.37 15.58
CA MET A 443 24.45 -12.75 14.55
C MET A 443 25.29 -11.62 15.16
N PHE A 444 24.66 -10.77 15.97
CA PHE A 444 25.34 -9.69 16.65
C PHE A 444 26.35 -10.19 17.69
N GLU A 445 25.99 -11.21 18.48
CA GLU A 445 26.93 -11.83 19.43
C GLU A 445 28.18 -12.38 18.72
N LEU A 446 28.02 -12.97 17.54
CA LEU A 446 29.15 -13.47 16.75
C LEU A 446 30.04 -12.34 16.20
N LEU A 447 29.48 -11.16 15.93
CA LEU A 447 30.23 -9.99 15.47
C LEU A 447 30.93 -9.26 16.63
N ASP A 448 30.30 -9.24 17.80
CA ASP A 448 30.84 -8.60 19.01
C ASP A 448 31.91 -9.47 19.70
N ALA A 449 32.02 -10.75 19.33
CA ALA A 449 33.01 -11.67 19.87
C ALA A 449 34.46 -11.24 19.52
N PRO A 450 35.40 -11.22 20.50
CA PRO A 450 36.80 -10.92 20.23
C PRO A 450 37.41 -11.88 19.21
N LEU A 451 38.29 -11.38 18.34
CA LEU A 451 38.98 -12.14 17.27
C LEU A 451 39.92 -13.27 17.76
N GLU A 452 39.96 -13.59 19.05
CA GLU A 452 40.84 -14.62 19.63
C GLU A 452 40.05 -15.88 20.00
N THR A 453 39.93 -16.83 19.05
CA THR A 453 39.97 -18.30 19.25
C THR A 453 39.80 -19.06 17.91
N LEU A 454 40.50 -18.64 16.85
CA LEU A 454 40.62 -19.43 15.61
C LEU A 454 42.08 -19.64 15.16
N ALA A 455 43.03 -19.41 16.06
CA ALA A 455 44.43 -19.74 15.89
C ALA A 455 44.83 -20.82 16.90
N ASP A 456 44.31 -22.03 16.74
CA ASP A 456 44.98 -23.25 17.21
C ASP A 456 44.33 -24.46 16.55
N GLY A 457 45.02 -25.01 15.54
CA GLY A 457 44.52 -26.13 14.75
C GLY A 457 45.17 -26.32 13.39
N MET A 458 46.43 -25.92 13.20
CA MET A 458 47.25 -26.40 12.09
C MET A 458 48.47 -27.11 12.70
N PRO A 459 48.58 -28.44 12.61
CA PRO A 459 49.83 -29.12 12.92
C PRO A 459 50.81 -28.83 11.78
N GLY A 460 51.89 -28.11 12.09
CA GLY A 460 53.06 -28.04 11.25
C GLY A 460 53.95 -29.26 11.48
N ASP A 461 54.30 -29.95 10.40
CA ASP A 461 55.59 -30.61 10.11
C ASP A 461 55.45 -31.26 8.73
N GLY A 462 56.41 -31.32 7.81
CA GLY A 462 57.82 -30.97 7.85
C GLY A 462 58.38 -31.14 6.42
N SER A 463 59.49 -30.46 6.17
CA SER A 463 60.23 -30.47 4.92
C SER A 463 61.04 -31.74 4.70
N HIS A 464 60.82 -32.43 3.58
CA HIS A 464 61.78 -33.25 2.80
C HIS A 464 61.23 -33.24 1.36
N GLY A 465 61.95 -32.93 0.27
CA GLY A 465 63.34 -33.16 -0.05
C GLY A 465 63.41 -34.12 -1.24
N ASP A 466 63.34 -33.55 -2.45
CA ASP A 466 63.86 -33.99 -3.77
C ASP A 466 63.63 -35.44 -4.30
N GLY A 467 63.33 -35.55 -5.60
CA GLY A 467 63.31 -36.85 -6.30
C GLY A 467 62.47 -36.93 -7.59
N SER A 468 63.15 -36.73 -8.72
CA SER A 468 62.75 -37.01 -10.10
C SER A 468 62.18 -38.42 -10.37
N HIS A 469 61.16 -38.56 -11.24
CA HIS A 469 61.21 -39.34 -12.51
C HIS A 469 59.85 -39.48 -13.23
N ASP A 470 59.93 -39.27 -14.55
CA ASP A 470 59.24 -39.93 -15.69
C ASP A 470 57.71 -39.96 -15.89
N ASN A 471 57.32 -39.32 -17.01
CA ASN A 471 56.61 -39.86 -18.18
C ASN A 471 55.65 -41.05 -18.02
N GLY A 472 54.39 -40.82 -18.39
CA GLY A 472 53.41 -41.88 -18.66
C GLY A 472 52.16 -41.36 -19.34
N THR A 473 52.19 -41.34 -20.67
CA THR A 473 51.07 -41.21 -21.60
C THR A 473 49.93 -42.17 -21.26
N LEU A 474 48.66 -41.73 -21.40
CA LEU A 474 47.61 -42.51 -22.07
C LEU A 474 46.35 -41.67 -22.29
N ALA A 475 45.87 -41.74 -23.52
CA ALA A 475 44.61 -41.21 -24.00
C ALA A 475 43.47 -42.20 -23.68
N GLU A 476 42.30 -41.67 -23.36
CA GLU A 476 41.02 -41.89 -24.06
C GLU A 476 39.99 -40.85 -23.60
#